data_AF-A0AAE1I4A4-F1
#
_entry.id   AF-A0AAE1I4A4-F1
#
_cell.length_a   1.000
_cell.length_b   1.000
_cell.length_c   1.000
_cell.angle_alpha   90.00
_cell.angle_beta   90.00
_cell.angle_gamma   90.00
#
_symmetry.space_group_name_H-M   'P 1'
#
loop_
_entity.id
_entity.type
_entity.pdbx_description
1 polymer ?
#
loop_
_entity_poly.entity_id
_entity_poly.type
_entity_poly.pdbx_seq_one_letter_code
_entity_poly.pdbx_strand_id
1 'polypeptide(L)'
;MATELDDDQRFSNDEVKAIVHECIENAIGERSFSNELASVWSSTIASACIANLNKLNKPYKYTMTCSIMQKNGAGVHSASSCYWDNSNDAVCSVHWENDTTHCIVNVFGFAL
;
A
#
# COMPACT_ATOMS: atom_id res chain seq x y z
N MET A 1 -12.98 -25.49 5.15
CA MET A 1 -13.01 -25.01 6.55
C MET A 1 -11.89 -24.01 6.62
N ALA A 2 -12.19 -22.72 6.82
CA ALA A 2 -11.14 -21.71 6.91
C ALA A 2 -10.26 -22.06 8.11
N THR A 3 -8.95 -22.13 7.91
CA THR A 3 -8.00 -22.29 9.01
C THR A 3 -8.05 -21.00 9.83
N GLU A 4 -8.36 -21.09 11.13
CA GLU A 4 -8.30 -19.91 11.98
C GLU A 4 -6.85 -19.49 12.16
N LEU A 5 -6.53 -18.27 11.75
CA LEU A 5 -5.24 -17.64 12.00
C LEU A 5 -5.19 -17.10 13.42
N ASP A 6 -4.08 -17.36 14.11
CA ASP A 6 -3.76 -16.72 15.38
C ASP A 6 -3.65 -15.20 15.19
N ASP A 7 -3.93 -14.43 16.24
CA ASP A 7 -4.08 -12.97 16.16
C ASP A 7 -2.80 -12.27 15.65
N ASP A 8 -1.63 -12.79 16.03
CA ASP A 8 -0.31 -12.33 15.59
C ASP A 8 -0.03 -12.65 14.11
N GLN A 9 -0.65 -13.70 13.58
CA GLN A 9 -0.53 -14.09 12.16
C GLN A 9 -1.46 -13.27 11.26
N ARG A 10 -2.49 -12.62 11.80
CA ARG A 10 -3.47 -11.87 11.00
C ARG A 10 -2.86 -10.64 10.34
N PHE A 11 -3.49 -10.23 9.24
CA PHE A 11 -3.19 -8.98 8.57
C PHE A 11 -3.52 -7.80 9.48
N SER A 12 -2.49 -7.08 9.93
CA SER A 12 -2.65 -5.89 10.77
C SER A 12 -2.64 -4.63 9.91
N ASN A 13 -3.77 -3.93 9.85
CA ASN A 13 -3.86 -2.69 9.09
C ASN A 13 -2.89 -1.61 9.60
N ASP A 14 -2.65 -1.54 10.90
CA ASP A 14 -1.75 -0.55 11.49
C ASP A 14 -0.28 -0.83 11.13
N GLU A 15 0.13 -2.10 11.20
CA GLU A 15 1.48 -2.54 10.83
C GLU A 15 1.74 -2.30 9.34
N VAL A 16 0.80 -2.69 8.48
CA VAL A 16 0.89 -2.49 7.04
C VAL A 16 0.89 -1.01 6.69
N LYS A 17 0.03 -0.21 7.32
CA LYS A 17 -0.03 1.24 7.13
C LYS A 17 1.29 1.92 7.49
N ALA A 18 1.92 1.53 8.60
CA ALA A 18 3.22 2.06 9.01
C ALA A 18 4.31 1.76 7.96
N ILE A 19 4.39 0.51 7.48
CA ILE A 19 5.34 0.10 6.42
C ILE A 19 5.11 0.92 5.15
N VAL A 20 3.85 1.07 4.72
CA VAL A 20 3.52 1.80 3.50
C VAL A 20 3.87 3.29 3.63
N HIS A 21 3.55 3.92 4.77
CA HIS A 21 3.93 5.31 5.01
C HIS A 21 5.45 5.51 4.97
N GLU A 22 6.22 4.65 5.64
CA GLU A 22 7.68 4.72 5.61
C GLU A 22 8.23 4.58 4.18
N CYS A 23 7.68 3.66 3.37
CA CYS A 23 8.10 3.49 1.98
C CYS A 23 7.78 4.72 1.12
N ILE A 24 6.64 5.38 1.33
CA ILE A 24 6.26 6.60 0.63
C ILE A 24 7.16 7.77 1.04
N GLU A 25 7.40 7.97 2.34
CA GLU A 25 8.27 9.03 2.86
C GLU A 25 9.70 8.91 2.34
N ASN A 26 10.24 7.68 2.32
CA ASN A 26 11.59 7.42 1.81
C ASN A 26 11.73 7.66 0.29
N ALA A 27 10.65 7.44 -0.47
CA ALA A 27 10.67 7.61 -1.93
C ALA A 27 10.40 9.06 -2.37
N ILE A 28 9.35 9.67 -1.80
CA ILE A 28 8.84 11.00 -2.18
C ILE A 28 9.23 12.04 -1.12
N GLY A 29 8.76 11.86 0.13
CA GLY A 29 9.00 12.78 1.23
C GLY A 29 8.65 14.23 0.89
N GLU A 30 9.58 15.15 1.15
CA GLU A 30 9.42 16.59 0.88
C GLU A 30 9.68 16.98 -0.59
N ARG A 31 9.92 16.02 -1.50
CA ARG A 31 10.21 16.33 -2.91
C ARG A 31 8.96 16.86 -3.61
N SER A 32 9.15 17.90 -4.42
CA SER A 32 8.09 18.40 -5.31
C SER A 32 7.82 17.41 -6.45
N PHE A 33 6.56 17.34 -6.91
CA PHE A 33 6.14 16.46 -7.99
C PHE A 33 7.02 16.64 -9.24
N SER A 34 7.46 15.52 -9.81
CA SER A 34 8.11 15.46 -11.12
C SER A 34 7.51 14.32 -11.92
N ASN A 35 7.02 14.62 -13.13
CA ASN A 35 6.45 13.62 -14.03
C ASN A 35 7.48 12.54 -14.41
N GLU A 36 8.76 12.92 -14.52
CA GLU A 36 9.86 12.00 -14.84
C GLU A 36 10.13 11.02 -13.68
N LEU A 37 10.02 11.51 -12.44
CA LEU A 37 10.30 10.71 -11.26
C LEU A 37 9.10 9.90 -10.77
N ALA A 38 7.87 10.28 -11.13
CA ALA A 38 6.65 9.62 -10.65
C ALA A 38 6.64 8.10 -10.89
N SER A 39 7.10 7.65 -12.07
CA SER A 39 7.21 6.21 -12.40
C SER A 39 8.30 5.49 -11.57
N VAL A 40 9.40 6.20 -11.28
CA VAL A 40 10.49 5.68 -10.44
C VAL A 40 10.01 5.54 -8.99
N TRP A 41 9.32 6.56 -8.47
CA TRP A 41 8.76 6.53 -7.12
C TRP A 41 7.74 5.42 -6.95
N SER A 42 6.79 5.26 -7.88
CA SER A 42 5.78 4.20 -7.78
C SER A 42 6.41 2.80 -7.77
N SER A 43 7.41 2.56 -8.62
CA SER A 43 8.15 1.29 -8.66
C SER A 43 8.98 1.04 -7.40
N THR A 44 9.59 2.10 -6.86
CA THR A 44 10.38 2.05 -5.62
C THR A 44 9.47 1.72 -4.42
N ILE A 45 8.36 2.44 -4.28
CA ILE A 45 7.36 2.21 -3.23
C ILE A 45 6.83 0.78 -3.33
N ALA A 46 6.45 0.33 -4.52
CA ALA A 46 5.89 -1.01 -4.69
C ALA A 46 6.86 -2.12 -4.30
N SER A 47 8.11 -2.01 -4.75
CA SER A 47 9.15 -2.99 -4.42
C SER A 47 9.49 -2.99 -2.93
N ALA A 48 9.62 -1.81 -2.31
CA ALA A 48 9.94 -1.67 -0.90
C ALA A 48 8.81 -2.18 0.01
N CYS A 49 7.56 -1.83 -0.30
CA CYS A 49 6.39 -2.31 0.43
C CYS A 49 6.33 -3.84 0.42
N ILE A 50 6.37 -4.47 -0.76
CA ILE A 50 6.29 -5.94 -0.85
C ILE A 50 7.48 -6.62 -0.16
N ALA A 51 8.69 -6.07 -0.30
CA ALA A 51 9.86 -6.59 0.38
C ALA A 51 9.72 -6.53 1.91
N ASN A 52 9.21 -5.43 2.46
CA ASN A 52 9.01 -5.27 3.91
C ASN A 52 7.84 -6.12 4.43
N LEU A 53 6.75 -6.23 3.68
CA LEU A 53 5.61 -7.11 4.04
C LEU A 53 6.03 -8.58 4.08
N ASN A 54 6.87 -9.02 3.15
CA ASN A 54 7.41 -10.39 3.17
C ASN A 54 8.30 -10.67 4.39
N LYS A 55 8.97 -9.64 4.97
CA LYS A 55 9.77 -9.80 6.19
C LYS A 55 8.92 -10.06 7.44
N LEU A 56 7.63 -9.71 7.41
CA LEU A 56 6.71 -10.04 8.50
C LEU A 56 6.47 -11.56 8.62
N ASN A 57 6.79 -12.33 7.57
CA ASN A 57 6.69 -13.78 7.53
C ASN A 57 5.30 -14.31 7.95
N LYS A 58 4.24 -13.54 7.64
CA LYS A 58 2.85 -13.93 7.85
C LYS A 58 2.35 -14.76 6.67
N PRO A 59 1.37 -15.67 6.87
CA PRO A 59 0.89 -16.59 5.83
C PRO A 59 -0.04 -15.91 4.82
N TYR A 60 0.50 -14.95 4.06
CA TYR A 60 -0.25 -14.17 3.08
C TYR A 60 0.49 -14.09 1.75
N LYS A 61 -0.27 -14.02 0.66
CA LYS A 61 0.18 -13.46 -0.62
C LYS A 61 -0.18 -11.98 -0.64
N TYR A 62 0.80 -11.14 -0.96
CA TYR A 62 0.59 -9.69 -1.06
C TYR A 62 0.52 -9.24 -2.51
N THR A 63 -0.43 -8.37 -2.82
CA THR A 63 -0.45 -7.56 -4.04
C THR A 63 -0.69 -6.10 -3.66
N MET A 64 -0.33 -5.17 -4.53
CA MET A 64 -0.55 -3.76 -4.24
C MET A 64 -0.70 -2.89 -5.49
N THR A 65 -1.34 -1.73 -5.32
CA THR A 65 -1.44 -0.67 -6.35
C THR A 65 -0.91 0.64 -5.79
N CYS A 66 -0.01 1.32 -6.52
CA CYS A 66 0.50 2.65 -6.17
C CYS A 66 0.07 3.65 -7.26
N SER A 67 -0.65 4.69 -6.88
CA SER A 67 -1.08 5.77 -7.77
C SER A 67 -0.50 7.09 -7.27
N ILE A 68 0.26 7.78 -8.11
CA ILE A 68 0.87 9.09 -7.81
C ILE A 68 0.26 10.13 -8.75
N MET A 69 -0.16 11.26 -8.20
CA MET A 69 -0.83 12.33 -8.94
C MET A 69 -0.34 13.70 -8.50
N GLN A 70 -0.17 14.62 -9.44
CA GLN A 70 0.13 16.01 -9.14
C GLN A 70 -1.07 16.72 -8.49
N LYS A 71 -0.83 17.49 -7.43
CA LYS A 71 -1.81 18.40 -6.81
C LYS A 71 -1.92 19.67 -7.64
N ASN A 72 -2.91 19.71 -8.52
CA ASN A 72 -3.18 20.86 -9.39
C ASN A 72 -4.67 21.26 -9.38
N GLY A 73 -5.42 20.83 -8.36
CA GLY A 73 -6.86 21.07 -8.22
C GLY A 73 -7.75 20.05 -8.92
N ALA A 74 -7.19 19.04 -9.60
CA ALA A 74 -7.95 17.90 -10.11
C ALA A 74 -8.44 16.99 -8.98
N GLY A 75 -9.67 16.49 -9.10
CA GLY A 75 -10.21 15.47 -8.20
C GLY A 75 -9.77 14.06 -8.61
N VAL A 76 -9.66 13.17 -7.62
CA VAL A 76 -9.39 11.74 -7.81
C VAL A 76 -10.42 10.89 -7.09
N HIS A 77 -10.90 9.83 -7.75
CA HIS A 77 -11.74 8.81 -7.14
C HIS A 77 -11.08 7.45 -7.37
N SER A 78 -10.82 6.73 -6.29
CA SER A 78 -10.19 5.41 -6.30
C SER A 78 -11.12 4.42 -5.59
N ALA A 79 -11.41 3.30 -6.25
CA ALA A 79 -12.22 2.22 -5.69
C ALA A 79 -11.62 0.87 -6.11
N SER A 80 -11.72 -0.11 -5.23
CA SER A 80 -11.34 -1.49 -5.49
C SER A 80 -12.53 -2.42 -5.20
N SER A 81 -12.61 -3.52 -5.95
CA SER A 81 -13.59 -4.58 -5.74
C SER A 81 -12.86 -5.91 -5.76
N CYS A 82 -13.14 -6.76 -4.78
CA CYS A 82 -12.46 -8.04 -4.58
C CYS A 82 -13.49 -9.16 -4.41
N TYR A 83 -13.10 -10.37 -4.85
CA TYR A 83 -13.80 -11.60 -4.51
C TYR A 83 -12.82 -12.47 -3.73
N TRP A 84 -13.06 -12.63 -2.44
CA TRP A 84 -12.07 -13.09 -1.46
C TRP A 84 -12.73 -13.65 -0.18
N ASP A 85 -11.95 -14.19 0.75
CA ASP A 85 -12.42 -14.62 2.06
C ASP A 85 -12.51 -13.44 3.04
N ASN A 86 -13.74 -13.00 3.33
CA ASN A 86 -13.97 -11.87 4.25
C ASN A 86 -13.48 -12.10 5.70
N SER A 87 -13.13 -13.34 6.05
CA SER A 87 -12.66 -13.68 7.40
C SER A 87 -11.16 -13.47 7.56
N ASN A 88 -10.39 -13.71 6.49
CA ASN A 88 -8.92 -13.80 6.55
C ASN A 88 -8.22 -12.89 5.54
N ASP A 89 -8.87 -12.51 4.44
CA ASP A 89 -8.31 -11.59 3.45
C ASP A 89 -8.61 -10.14 3.85
N ALA A 90 -7.69 -9.24 3.50
CA ALA A 90 -7.80 -7.84 3.91
C ALA A 90 -7.17 -6.88 2.91
N VAL A 91 -7.61 -5.63 2.96
CA VAL A 91 -7.01 -4.51 2.24
C VAL A 91 -6.63 -3.42 3.24
N CYS A 92 -5.45 -2.83 3.03
CA CYS A 92 -5.02 -1.59 3.66
C CYS A 92 -4.90 -0.50 2.60
N SER A 93 -5.67 0.58 2.75
CA SER A 93 -5.62 1.75 1.87
C SER A 93 -4.97 2.92 2.59
N VAL A 94 -3.90 3.45 1.99
CA VAL A 94 -3.14 4.59 2.50
C VAL A 94 -3.25 5.74 1.50
N HIS A 95 -3.71 6.89 1.98
CA HIS A 95 -3.65 8.16 1.27
C HIS A 95 -2.59 9.01 1.94
N TRP A 96 -1.54 9.33 1.19
CA TRP A 96 -0.48 10.24 1.57
C TRP A 96 -0.46 11.47 0.65
N GLU A 97 -0.02 12.60 1.19
CA GLU A 97 0.18 13.80 0.39
C GLU A 97 1.29 14.69 0.95
N ASN A 98 1.88 15.48 0.05
CA ASN A 98 2.64 16.67 0.40
C ASN A 98 2.02 17.89 -0.31
N ASP A 99 2.74 19.00 -0.42
CA ASP A 99 2.25 20.23 -1.04
C ASP A 99 1.89 20.08 -2.53
N THR A 100 2.56 19.17 -3.25
CA THR A 100 2.49 19.07 -4.72
C THR A 100 2.04 17.71 -5.24
N THR A 101 1.94 16.70 -4.39
CA THR A 101 1.72 15.31 -4.78
C THR A 101 0.67 14.64 -3.89
N HIS A 102 -0.25 13.91 -4.50
CA HIS A 102 -1.04 12.86 -3.84
C HIS A 102 -0.44 11.49 -4.17
N CYS A 103 -0.37 10.61 -3.19
CA CYS A 103 -0.03 9.20 -3.35
C CYS A 103 -1.11 8.34 -2.70
N ILE A 104 -1.71 7.43 -3.47
CA ILE A 104 -2.71 6.48 -2.98
C ILE A 104 -2.12 5.09 -3.17
N VAL A 105 -2.00 4.35 -2.08
CA VAL A 105 -1.50 2.97 -2.07
C VAL A 105 -2.57 2.05 -1.50
N ASN A 106 -2.88 0.97 -2.20
CA ASN A 106 -3.70 -0.12 -1.68
C ASN A 106 -2.84 -1.38 -1.60
N VAL A 107 -2.77 -2.00 -0.44
CA VAL A 107 -2.12 -3.30 -0.22
C VAL A 107 -3.22 -4.32 0.05
N PHE A 108 -3.24 -5.41 -0.70
CA PHE A 108 -4.14 -6.54 -0.52
C PHE A 108 -3.34 -7.72 0.05
N GLY A 109 -3.81 -8.28 1.15
CA GLY A 109 -3.33 -9.53 1.72
C GLY A 109 -4.36 -10.63 1.48
N PHE A 110 -3.93 -11.71 0.81
CA PHE A 110 -4.73 -12.92 0.64
C PHE A 110 -4.13 -14.03 1.50
N ALA A 111 -4.88 -14.52 2.48
CA ALA A 111 -4.45 -15.59 3.37
C ALA A 111 -4.19 -16.88 2.58
N LEU A 112 -3.18 -17.65 3.03
CA LEU A 112 -2.71 -18.88 2.40
C LEU A 112 -3.39 -20.15 2.93
#